data_AF-A0A6I8LQE1-F1
#
_entry.id   AF-A0A6I8LQE1-F1
#
_cell.length_a   1.000
_cell.length_b   1.000
_cell.length_c   1.000
_cell.angle_alpha   90.00
_cell.angle_beta   90.00
_cell.angle_gamma   90.00
#
_symmetry.space_group_name_H-M   'P 1'
#
loop_
_entity.id
_entity.type
_entity.pdbx_description
1 polymer ?
#
loop_
_entity_poly.entity_id
_entity_poly.type
_entity_poly.pdbx_seq_one_letter_code
_entity_poly.pdbx_strand_id
1 'polypeptide(L)'
;MRRLAFLLVLLLTAGCTGSPDTRGPFPAGSELVSEAAKSFAAVRGVHFAAGVNGVLPGFPLRLIEGDATLDDHGSADGTADIQDGDGHTKSGFTVKDGHVLTGSWAGPLPDAYTVSAFLGPHGGLKRLLDGVTDAKTEGRENVDGAAALRVDGRVPAAVAHSVLEQIDGDLNVKVWVSDTLPRRFVRLWVQIPPPDAHLSPVMIELSLTHQQA
;
A
#
# COMPACT_ATOMS: atom_id res chain seq x y z
N MET A 1 14.77 29.66 52.49
CA MET A 1 15.25 30.04 51.13
C MET A 1 15.06 28.82 50.23
N ARG A 2 14.06 28.85 49.33
CA ARG A 2 14.27 29.09 47.88
C ARG A 2 14.45 27.75 47.14
N ARG A 3 13.33 27.15 46.71
CA ARG A 3 12.87 26.98 45.31
C ARG A 3 13.74 26.03 44.46
N LEU A 4 13.14 24.92 44.01
CA LEU A 4 13.17 24.30 42.65
C LEU A 4 12.64 22.86 42.81
N ALA A 5 11.41 22.50 42.45
CA ALA A 5 10.84 22.39 41.10
C ALA A 5 11.71 21.57 40.15
N PHE A 6 11.34 20.31 39.89
CA PHE A 6 11.04 19.79 38.55
C PHE A 6 10.46 18.37 38.68
N LEU A 7 9.13 18.26 38.61
CA LEU A 7 8.45 17.01 38.26
C LEU A 7 8.70 16.78 36.77
N LEU A 8 9.48 15.75 36.44
CA LEU A 8 9.63 15.26 35.08
C LEU A 8 8.89 13.93 34.98
N VAL A 9 7.57 13.98 34.78
CA VAL A 9 6.78 12.81 34.38
C VAL A 9 6.93 12.70 32.86
N LEU A 10 7.89 11.92 32.40
CA LEU A 10 7.89 11.43 31.02
C LEU A 10 6.70 10.47 30.88
N LEU A 11 5.60 10.94 30.29
CA LEU A 11 4.63 10.04 29.68
C LEU A 11 5.31 9.41 28.45
N LEU A 12 5.92 8.24 28.63
CA LEU A 12 6.17 7.32 27.53
C LEU A 12 4.81 6.84 27.00
N THR A 13 4.21 7.60 26.08
CA THR A 13 3.23 7.03 25.16
C THR A 13 4.01 6.26 24.10
N ALA A 14 4.59 5.13 24.50
CA ALA A 14 4.96 4.11 23.55
C ALA A 14 3.68 3.74 22.80
N GLY A 15 3.67 3.97 21.49
CA GLY A 15 2.58 3.66 20.60
C GLY A 15 2.32 2.16 20.58
N CYS A 16 1.58 1.67 21.55
CA CYS A 16 0.85 0.42 21.40
C CYS A 16 -0.21 0.69 20.35
N THR A 17 -0.07 0.06 19.18
CA THR A 17 -1.18 -0.10 18.25
C THR A 17 -2.34 -0.68 19.05
N GLY A 18 -3.36 0.12 19.35
CA GLY A 18 -4.52 -0.36 20.11
C GLY A 18 -5.14 -1.53 19.37
N SER A 19 -5.53 -2.59 20.10
CA SER A 19 -6.27 -3.70 19.50
C SER A 19 -7.47 -3.16 18.71
N PRO A 20 -7.78 -3.74 17.53
CA PRO A 20 -8.87 -3.24 16.71
C PRO A 20 -10.19 -3.19 17.49
N ASP A 21 -10.93 -2.08 17.39
CA ASP A 21 -12.28 -2.00 17.93
C ASP A 21 -13.23 -2.71 16.98
N THR A 22 -13.66 -3.91 17.38
CA THR A 22 -14.58 -4.77 16.62
C THR A 22 -16.04 -4.59 17.04
N ARG A 23 -16.32 -3.63 17.93
CA ARG A 23 -17.69 -3.36 18.39
C ARG A 23 -18.43 -2.53 17.33
N GLY A 24 -19.24 -3.22 16.55
CA GLY A 24 -20.11 -2.63 15.53
C GLY A 24 -21.26 -1.77 16.12
N PRO A 25 -22.15 -1.26 15.26
CA PRO A 25 -22.27 -1.56 13.84
C PRO A 25 -21.22 -0.84 12.97
N PHE A 26 -20.84 -1.49 11.88
CA PHE A 26 -19.96 -0.93 10.85
C PHE A 26 -20.71 -0.75 9.53
N PRO A 27 -20.31 0.21 8.68
CA PRO A 27 -20.78 0.27 7.29
C PRO A 27 -20.47 -1.04 6.54
N ALA A 28 -21.20 -1.30 5.46
CA ALA A 28 -20.94 -2.45 4.61
C ALA A 28 -19.54 -2.36 3.99
N GLY A 29 -18.79 -3.47 3.98
CA GLY A 29 -17.41 -3.48 3.47
C GLY A 29 -17.35 -3.12 1.98
N SER A 30 -18.32 -3.60 1.19
CA SER A 30 -18.43 -3.28 -0.23
C SER A 30 -18.66 -1.79 -0.50
N GLU A 31 -19.45 -1.11 0.35
CA GLU A 31 -19.65 0.33 0.26
C GLU A 31 -18.36 1.08 0.58
N LEU A 32 -17.65 0.70 1.65
CA LEU A 32 -16.38 1.34 2.03
C LEU A 32 -15.32 1.22 0.94
N VAL A 33 -15.14 0.03 0.36
CA VAL A 33 -14.17 -0.20 -0.72
C VAL A 33 -14.59 0.54 -1.99
N SER A 34 -15.88 0.57 -2.33
CA SER A 34 -16.38 1.32 -3.49
C SER A 34 -16.14 2.83 -3.35
N GLU A 35 -16.41 3.41 -2.19
CA GLU A 35 -16.15 4.83 -1.93
C GLU A 35 -14.65 5.15 -1.91
N ALA A 36 -13.83 4.23 -1.39
CA ALA A 36 -12.37 4.32 -1.46
C ALA A 36 -11.88 4.32 -2.91
N ALA A 37 -12.39 3.42 -3.77
CA ALA A 37 -12.04 3.39 -5.18
C ALA A 37 -12.43 4.67 -5.92
N LYS A 38 -13.62 5.22 -5.64
CA LYS A 38 -14.09 6.49 -6.21
C LYS A 38 -13.19 7.66 -5.81
N SER A 39 -12.83 7.77 -4.52
CA SER A 39 -11.97 8.86 -4.06
C SER A 39 -10.52 8.71 -4.58
N PHE A 40 -10.04 7.47 -4.68
CA PHE A 40 -8.70 7.15 -5.15
C PHE A 40 -8.53 7.42 -6.66
N ALA A 41 -9.59 7.28 -7.45
CA ALA A 41 -9.57 7.61 -8.87
C ALA A 41 -9.17 9.07 -9.17
N ALA A 42 -9.40 9.98 -8.22
CA ALA A 42 -9.01 11.38 -8.33
C ALA A 42 -7.57 11.64 -7.86
N VAL A 43 -6.90 10.68 -7.21
CA VAL A 43 -5.55 10.88 -6.67
C VAL A 43 -4.55 11.03 -7.80
N ARG A 44 -3.82 12.14 -7.76
CA ARG A 44 -2.75 12.51 -8.68
C ARG A 44 -1.37 12.41 -8.05
N GLY A 45 -1.26 12.62 -6.74
CA GLY A 45 0.00 12.53 -6.00
C GLY A 45 -0.16 11.72 -4.71
N VAL A 46 0.85 10.96 -4.32
CA VAL A 46 0.81 10.14 -3.10
C VAL A 46 2.21 9.86 -2.58
N HIS A 47 2.34 9.79 -1.25
CA HIS A 47 3.48 9.14 -0.62
C HIS A 47 3.13 7.67 -0.39
N PHE A 48 3.99 6.76 -0.82
CA PHE A 48 3.76 5.33 -0.75
C PHE A 48 4.91 4.62 -0.05
N ALA A 49 4.57 3.56 0.68
CA ALA A 49 5.54 2.60 1.21
C ALA A 49 4.98 1.20 0.98
N ALA A 50 5.74 0.32 0.32
CA ALA A 50 5.32 -1.04 0.08
C ALA A 50 6.43 -2.05 0.39
N GLY A 51 6.03 -3.25 0.79
CA GLY A 51 6.95 -4.33 1.10
C GLY A 51 6.41 -5.68 0.68
N VAL A 52 7.32 -6.56 0.26
CA VAL A 52 7.06 -7.96 -0.09
C VAL A 52 7.78 -8.85 0.91
N ASN A 53 7.03 -9.74 1.56
CA ASN A 53 7.57 -10.76 2.44
C ASN A 53 7.29 -12.14 1.85
N GLY A 54 8.36 -12.89 1.59
CA GLY A 54 8.33 -14.12 0.80
C GLY A 54 9.03 -13.93 -0.55
N VAL A 55 8.93 -14.94 -1.40
CA VAL A 55 9.55 -14.94 -2.74
C VAL A 55 8.45 -14.91 -3.78
N LEU A 56 8.36 -13.82 -4.53
CA LEU A 56 7.49 -13.70 -5.70
C LEU A 56 8.36 -13.88 -6.97
N PRO A 57 8.24 -15.01 -7.70
CA PRO A 57 9.06 -15.25 -8.89
C PRO A 57 8.93 -14.12 -9.92
N GLY A 58 10.08 -13.66 -10.43
CA GLY A 58 10.11 -12.56 -11.41
C GLY A 58 9.88 -11.17 -10.83
N PHE A 59 9.75 -11.02 -9.50
CA PHE A 59 9.56 -9.74 -8.83
C PHE A 59 10.62 -9.54 -7.74
N PRO A 60 11.73 -8.82 -8.03
CA PRO A 60 12.87 -8.74 -7.12
C PRO A 60 12.69 -7.69 -6.01
N LEU A 61 11.58 -6.94 -6.00
CA LEU A 61 11.36 -5.87 -5.03
C LEU A 61 11.05 -6.43 -3.64
N ARG A 62 11.78 -5.96 -2.63
CA ARG A 62 11.53 -6.27 -1.21
C ARG A 62 10.84 -5.14 -0.49
N LEU A 63 11.33 -3.92 -0.66
CA LEU A 63 10.79 -2.70 -0.07
C LEU A 63 10.88 -1.55 -1.07
N ILE A 64 9.89 -0.67 -1.08
CA ILE A 64 9.95 0.60 -1.79
C ILE A 64 9.25 1.67 -0.96
N GLU A 65 9.80 2.86 -0.92
CA GLU A 65 9.20 4.02 -0.27
C GLU A 65 9.54 5.26 -1.07
N GLY A 66 8.58 6.15 -1.25
CA GLY A 66 8.79 7.37 -2.01
C GLY A 66 7.52 8.16 -2.24
N ASP A 67 7.67 9.21 -3.03
CA ASP A 67 6.59 10.06 -3.49
C ASP A 67 6.39 9.83 -4.98
N ALA A 68 5.13 9.81 -5.43
CA ALA A 68 4.77 9.64 -6.83
C ALA A 68 3.69 10.65 -7.22
N THR A 69 3.79 11.19 -8.43
CA THR A 69 2.77 12.07 -9.03
C THR A 69 2.52 11.72 -10.49
N LEU A 70 1.27 11.92 -10.94
CA LEU A 70 0.85 11.84 -12.34
C LEU A 70 1.16 13.12 -13.14
N ASP A 71 1.70 14.14 -12.49
CA ASP A 71 2.17 15.36 -13.16
C ASP A 71 3.45 15.07 -13.95
N ASP A 72 3.77 15.95 -14.92
CA ASP A 72 4.95 15.83 -15.78
C ASP A 72 5.13 14.42 -16.41
N HIS A 73 4.04 13.85 -16.93
CA HIS A 73 3.99 12.51 -17.53
C HIS A 73 4.24 11.33 -16.56
N GLY A 74 4.15 11.57 -15.24
CA GLY A 74 4.40 10.56 -14.23
C GLY A 74 5.84 10.62 -13.74
N SER A 75 6.01 10.99 -12.47
CA SER A 75 7.32 11.00 -11.81
C SER A 75 7.23 10.40 -10.41
N ALA A 76 8.34 9.84 -9.96
CA ALA A 76 8.46 9.32 -8.62
C ALA A 76 9.91 9.41 -8.14
N ASP A 77 10.12 9.60 -6.85
CA ASP A 77 11.43 9.57 -6.24
C ASP A 77 11.37 8.91 -4.87
N GLY A 78 12.44 8.23 -4.49
CA GLY A 78 12.43 7.47 -3.26
C GLY A 78 13.59 6.50 -3.14
N THR A 79 13.36 5.44 -2.38
CA THR A 79 14.33 4.36 -2.14
C THR A 79 13.68 3.00 -2.38
N ALA A 80 14.40 2.11 -3.03
CA ALA A 80 14.02 0.71 -3.21
C ALA A 80 15.07 -0.23 -2.62
N ASP A 81 14.63 -1.36 -2.10
CA ASP A 81 15.44 -2.49 -1.70
C ASP A 81 15.13 -3.67 -2.62
N ILE A 82 16.11 -4.08 -3.42
CA ILE A 82 15.97 -5.07 -4.49
C ILE A 82 16.79 -6.31 -4.13
N GLN A 83 16.19 -7.49 -4.27
CA GLN A 83 16.85 -8.78 -4.11
C GLN A 83 17.74 -9.09 -5.32
N ASP A 84 19.02 -9.40 -5.05
CA ASP A 84 20.03 -9.73 -6.05
C ASP A 84 20.71 -11.07 -5.69
N GLY A 85 20.24 -12.17 -6.28
CA GLY A 85 20.71 -13.51 -5.92
C GLY A 85 20.41 -13.83 -4.44
N ASP A 86 21.44 -14.13 -3.65
CA ASP A 86 21.31 -14.39 -2.21
C ASP A 86 21.36 -13.10 -1.35
N GLY A 87 21.70 -11.96 -1.96
CA GLY A 87 21.85 -10.66 -1.29
C GLY A 87 20.74 -9.67 -1.67
N HIS A 88 20.89 -8.43 -1.21
CA HIS A 88 20.00 -7.35 -1.60
C HIS A 88 20.69 -5.99 -1.55
N THR A 89 20.16 -5.07 -2.35
CA THR A 89 20.72 -3.73 -2.53
C THR A 89 19.64 -2.69 -2.28
N LYS A 90 19.88 -1.83 -1.29
CA LYS A 90 19.08 -0.62 -1.06
C LYS A 90 19.67 0.55 -1.84
N SER A 91 18.87 1.24 -2.65
CA SER A 91 19.33 2.36 -3.48
C SER A 91 18.21 3.38 -3.72
N GLY A 92 18.60 4.65 -3.84
CA GLY A 92 17.69 5.71 -4.25
C GLY A 92 17.31 5.55 -5.73
N PHE A 93 16.09 5.93 -6.09
CA PHE A 93 15.64 5.98 -7.47
C PHE A 93 14.95 7.30 -7.79
N THR A 94 14.96 7.66 -9.06
CA THR A 94 14.14 8.76 -9.61
C THR A 94 13.55 8.31 -10.95
N VAL A 95 12.25 8.43 -11.08
CA VAL A 95 11.48 8.21 -12.31
C VAL A 95 11.10 9.56 -12.89
N LYS A 96 11.46 9.80 -14.15
CA LYS A 96 11.06 10.99 -14.90
C LYS A 96 11.13 10.71 -16.39
N ASP A 97 10.19 11.28 -17.16
CA ASP A 97 10.17 11.21 -18.62
C ASP A 97 10.24 9.75 -19.17
N GLY A 98 9.61 8.80 -18.46
CA GLY A 98 9.63 7.38 -18.84
C GLY A 98 10.96 6.65 -18.57
N HIS A 99 11.89 7.27 -17.86
CA HIS A 99 13.16 6.70 -17.46
C HIS A 99 13.26 6.57 -15.95
N VAL A 100 14.01 5.56 -15.49
CA VAL A 100 14.41 5.38 -14.10
C VAL A 100 15.92 5.58 -13.97
N LEU A 101 16.32 6.33 -12.95
CA LEU A 101 17.70 6.57 -12.56
C LEU A 101 17.94 5.94 -11.20
N THR A 102 19.01 5.16 -11.04
CA THR A 102 19.51 4.65 -9.75
C THR A 102 21.03 4.75 -9.71
N GLY A 103 21.56 5.54 -8.77
CA GLY A 103 22.98 5.91 -8.74
C GLY A 103 23.43 6.53 -10.06
N SER A 104 24.44 5.93 -10.70
CA SER A 104 24.95 6.37 -12.01
C SER A 104 24.26 5.70 -13.20
N TRP A 105 23.35 4.76 -12.95
CA TRP A 105 22.63 4.05 -14.00
C TRP A 105 21.31 4.74 -14.34
N ALA A 106 20.98 4.78 -15.63
CA ALA A 106 19.71 5.25 -16.14
C ALA A 106 19.21 4.29 -17.23
N GLY A 107 17.92 4.01 -17.24
CA GLY A 107 17.30 3.10 -18.21
C GLY A 107 15.83 3.43 -18.45
N PRO A 108 15.21 2.87 -19.50
CA PRO A 108 13.77 2.99 -19.70
C PRO A 108 13.01 2.28 -18.57
N LEU A 109 11.91 2.87 -18.12
CA LEU A 109 10.98 2.24 -17.19
C LEU A 109 9.96 1.42 -17.97
N PRO A 110 9.76 0.12 -17.68
CA PRO A 110 8.73 -0.66 -18.35
C PRO A 110 7.33 -0.08 -18.09
N ASP A 111 6.45 -0.12 -19.09
CA ASP A 111 5.09 0.46 -19.01
C ASP A 111 4.30 -0.03 -17.79
N ALA A 112 4.46 -1.31 -17.45
CA ALA A 112 3.81 -1.96 -16.30
C ALA A 112 4.21 -1.35 -14.94
N TYR A 113 5.31 -0.61 -14.87
CA TYR A 113 5.82 0.00 -13.64
C TYR A 113 5.78 1.53 -13.65
N THR A 114 5.16 2.15 -14.66
CA THR A 114 4.94 3.60 -14.68
C THR A 114 3.99 4.05 -13.56
N VAL A 115 4.09 5.31 -13.13
CA VAL A 115 3.18 5.85 -12.10
C VAL A 115 1.71 5.72 -12.54
N SER A 116 1.42 5.95 -13.81
CA SER A 116 0.10 5.77 -14.40
C SER A 116 -0.40 4.33 -14.45
N ALA A 117 0.49 3.34 -14.33
CA ALA A 117 0.07 1.94 -14.18
C ALA A 117 -0.60 1.69 -12.82
N PHE A 118 -0.31 2.49 -11.79
CA PHE A 118 -0.84 2.33 -10.43
C PHE A 118 -1.86 3.39 -10.03
N LEU A 119 -1.63 4.66 -10.38
CA LEU A 119 -2.46 5.81 -9.98
C LEU A 119 -3.47 6.24 -11.05
N GLY A 120 -4.45 7.03 -10.63
CA GLY A 120 -5.45 7.62 -11.49
C GLY A 120 -6.68 6.74 -11.76
N PRO A 121 -7.62 7.20 -12.60
CA PRO A 121 -8.93 6.56 -12.78
C PRO A 121 -8.85 5.19 -13.45
N HIS A 122 -7.73 4.90 -14.12
CA HIS A 122 -7.45 3.63 -14.76
C HIS A 122 -6.26 2.92 -14.12
N GLY A 123 -5.75 3.39 -12.97
CA GLY A 123 -4.61 2.80 -12.29
C GLY A 123 -4.94 1.44 -11.66
N GLY A 124 -3.94 0.57 -11.56
CA GLY A 124 -4.07 -0.79 -11.05
C GLY A 124 -4.56 -0.86 -9.61
N LEU A 125 -4.18 0.10 -8.75
CA LEU A 125 -4.65 0.14 -7.37
C LEU A 125 -6.16 0.39 -7.28
N LYS A 126 -6.70 1.26 -8.14
CA LYS A 126 -8.17 1.42 -8.26
C LYS A 126 -8.82 0.14 -8.78
N ARG A 127 -8.25 -0.50 -9.80
CA ARG A 127 -8.76 -1.77 -10.34
C ARG A 127 -8.81 -2.88 -9.27
N LEU A 128 -7.81 -2.95 -8.40
CA LEU A 128 -7.82 -3.88 -7.25
C LEU A 128 -9.01 -3.59 -6.33
N LEU A 129 -9.25 -2.33 -5.97
CA LEU A 129 -10.40 -1.95 -5.14
C LEU A 129 -11.74 -2.28 -5.80
N ASP A 130 -11.89 -1.96 -7.10
CA ASP A 130 -13.11 -2.30 -7.86
C ASP A 130 -13.35 -3.82 -7.92
N GLY A 131 -12.28 -4.62 -7.90
CA GLY A 131 -12.32 -6.07 -7.97
C GLY A 131 -12.47 -6.80 -6.64
N VAL A 132 -12.58 -6.08 -5.50
CA VAL A 132 -12.76 -6.72 -4.20
C VAL A 132 -14.15 -7.36 -4.09
N THR A 133 -14.18 -8.65 -3.84
CA THR A 133 -15.38 -9.44 -3.54
C THR A 133 -15.41 -9.86 -2.07
N ASP A 134 -16.55 -10.39 -1.61
CA ASP A 134 -16.76 -10.86 -0.23
C ASP A 134 -16.43 -9.81 0.86
N ALA A 135 -16.54 -8.53 0.51
CA ALA A 135 -16.07 -7.43 1.34
C ALA A 135 -16.81 -7.33 2.68
N LYS A 136 -16.08 -7.46 3.79
CA LYS A 136 -16.62 -7.42 5.15
C LYS A 136 -15.81 -6.51 6.06
N THR A 137 -16.46 -5.52 6.66
CA THR A 137 -15.83 -4.67 7.67
C THR A 137 -15.60 -5.44 8.96
N GLU A 138 -14.35 -5.51 9.41
CA GLU A 138 -13.95 -6.29 10.59
C GLU A 138 -13.79 -5.44 11.85
N GLY A 139 -13.40 -4.17 11.71
CA GLY A 139 -13.21 -3.28 12.85
C GLY A 139 -12.64 -1.92 12.49
N ARG A 140 -12.50 -1.07 13.50
CA ARG A 140 -11.75 0.19 13.44
C ARG A 140 -10.38 0.01 14.06
N GLU A 141 -9.35 0.59 13.46
CA GLU A 141 -8.01 0.63 14.01
C GLU A 141 -7.27 1.90 13.56
N ASN A 142 -6.25 2.30 14.33
CA ASN A 142 -5.39 3.40 13.94
C ASN A 142 -4.24 2.86 13.09
N VAL A 143 -4.12 3.39 11.87
CA VAL A 143 -3.08 3.05 10.90
C VAL A 143 -2.32 4.32 10.55
N ASP A 144 -1.00 4.31 10.75
CA ASP A 144 -0.10 5.44 10.49
C ASP A 144 -0.60 6.77 11.10
N GLY A 145 -1.14 6.70 12.31
CA GLY A 145 -1.66 7.86 13.05
C GLY A 145 -3.06 8.33 12.63
N ALA A 146 -3.75 7.62 11.73
CA ALA A 146 -5.09 7.94 11.27
C ALA A 146 -6.10 6.82 11.57
N ALA A 147 -7.32 7.19 11.95
CA ALA A 147 -8.40 6.23 12.17
C ALA A 147 -8.90 5.64 10.83
N ALA A 148 -8.93 4.31 10.74
CA ALA A 148 -9.37 3.58 9.57
C ALA A 148 -10.28 2.40 9.94
N LEU A 149 -11.14 2.03 8.99
CA LEU A 149 -11.96 0.82 9.00
C LEU A 149 -11.24 -0.25 8.20
N ARG A 150 -10.98 -1.40 8.82
CA ARG A 150 -10.37 -2.58 8.18
C ARG A 150 -11.45 -3.42 7.53
N VAL A 151 -11.32 -3.68 6.24
CA VAL A 151 -12.24 -4.46 5.42
C VAL A 151 -11.51 -5.69 4.90
N ASP A 152 -12.01 -6.88 5.19
CA ASP A 152 -11.56 -8.15 4.62
C ASP A 152 -12.23 -8.38 3.26
N GLY A 153 -11.57 -9.08 2.35
CA GLY A 153 -12.15 -9.48 1.07
C GLY A 153 -11.23 -10.36 0.23
N ARG A 154 -11.64 -10.60 -1.02
CA ARG A 154 -10.87 -11.33 -2.02
C ARG A 154 -10.74 -10.54 -3.32
N VAL A 155 -9.68 -10.80 -4.07
CA VAL A 155 -9.52 -10.30 -5.45
C VAL A 155 -9.29 -11.49 -6.37
N PRO A 156 -10.09 -11.67 -7.44
CA PRO A 156 -9.89 -12.74 -8.40
C PRO A 156 -8.53 -12.66 -9.12
N ALA A 157 -7.95 -13.82 -9.44
CA ALA A 157 -6.66 -13.93 -10.12
C ALA A 157 -6.56 -13.06 -11.38
N ALA A 158 -7.60 -13.02 -12.22
CA ALA A 158 -7.60 -12.21 -13.44
C ALA A 158 -7.45 -10.70 -13.16
N VAL A 159 -8.04 -10.19 -12.07
CA VAL A 159 -7.88 -8.79 -11.67
C VAL A 159 -6.48 -8.57 -11.13
N ALA A 160 -5.98 -9.47 -10.28
CA ALA A 160 -4.64 -9.39 -9.72
C ALA A 160 -3.54 -9.42 -10.80
N HIS A 161 -3.64 -10.36 -11.74
CA HIS A 161 -2.73 -10.51 -12.89
C HIS A 161 -2.71 -9.26 -13.77
N SER A 162 -3.85 -8.56 -13.91
CA SER A 162 -3.93 -7.29 -14.66
C SER A 162 -3.19 -6.11 -14.01
N VAL A 163 -2.74 -6.28 -12.76
CA VAL A 163 -2.03 -5.24 -11.99
C VAL A 163 -0.57 -5.62 -11.80
N LEU A 164 -0.31 -6.88 -11.45
CA LEU A 164 1.04 -7.46 -11.41
C LEU A 164 1.00 -8.82 -12.09
N GLU A 165 1.68 -8.95 -13.23
CA GLU A 165 1.67 -10.16 -14.06
C GLU A 165 2.24 -11.40 -13.36
N GLN A 166 3.03 -11.21 -12.29
CA GLN A 166 3.59 -12.31 -11.50
C GLN A 166 2.54 -13.01 -10.61
N ILE A 167 1.30 -12.51 -10.57
CA ILE A 167 0.24 -13.03 -9.71
C ILE A 167 -0.81 -13.77 -10.55
N ASP A 168 -0.80 -15.10 -10.45
CA ASP A 168 -1.74 -15.98 -11.17
C ASP A 168 -2.83 -16.59 -10.28
N GLY A 169 -2.86 -16.25 -8.99
CA GLY A 169 -3.78 -16.80 -7.99
C GLY A 169 -4.75 -15.77 -7.42
N ASP A 170 -5.86 -16.26 -6.88
CA ASP A 170 -6.79 -15.44 -6.12
C ASP A 170 -6.10 -14.89 -4.87
N LEU A 171 -6.37 -13.62 -4.56
CA LEU A 171 -5.80 -12.93 -3.40
C LEU A 171 -6.77 -12.92 -2.25
N ASN A 172 -6.27 -13.10 -1.03
CA ASN A 172 -6.96 -12.62 0.16
C ASN A 172 -6.42 -11.23 0.48
N VAL A 173 -7.31 -10.26 0.70
CA VAL A 173 -6.91 -8.87 0.92
C VAL A 173 -7.53 -8.30 2.19
N LYS A 174 -6.81 -7.36 2.80
CA LYS A 174 -7.36 -6.44 3.77
C LYS A 174 -7.14 -5.02 3.28
N VAL A 175 -8.20 -4.24 3.24
CA VAL A 175 -8.20 -2.85 2.81
C VAL A 175 -8.54 -1.98 4.00
N TRP A 176 -7.73 -0.96 4.24
CA TRP A 176 -8.02 0.06 5.24
C TRP A 176 -8.55 1.29 4.55
N VAL A 177 -9.74 1.69 4.97
CA VAL A 177 -10.46 2.86 4.46
C VAL A 177 -10.57 3.89 5.56
N SER A 178 -10.28 5.16 5.30
CA SER A 178 -10.36 6.20 6.32
C SER A 178 -11.74 6.24 7.00
N ASP A 179 -11.77 6.45 8.32
CA ASP A 179 -13.05 6.57 9.05
C ASP A 179 -13.72 7.95 8.86
N THR A 180 -13.08 8.85 8.10
CA THR A 180 -13.62 10.16 7.71
C THR A 180 -13.94 10.22 6.21
N LEU A 181 -14.76 11.19 5.83
CA LEU A 181 -15.00 11.55 4.43
C LEU A 181 -13.95 12.56 3.92
N PRO A 182 -13.58 12.52 2.63
CA PRO A 182 -13.88 11.44 1.68
C PRO A 182 -13.20 10.12 2.13
N ARG A 183 -13.83 8.97 1.86
CA ARG A 183 -13.29 7.65 2.21
C ARG A 183 -12.01 7.42 1.41
N ARG A 184 -10.83 7.51 2.02
CA ARG A 184 -9.53 7.32 1.38
C ARG A 184 -9.07 5.88 1.50
N PHE A 185 -8.37 5.40 0.48
CA PHE A 185 -7.67 4.12 0.49
C PHE A 185 -6.32 4.27 1.21
N VAL A 186 -6.23 3.83 2.47
CA VAL A 186 -5.08 4.16 3.35
C VAL A 186 -4.00 3.07 3.30
N ARG A 187 -4.41 1.80 3.31
CA ARG A 187 -3.50 0.66 3.32
C ARG A 187 -4.13 -0.53 2.64
N LEU A 188 -3.29 -1.35 2.02
CA LEU A 188 -3.61 -2.67 1.51
C LEU A 188 -2.64 -3.68 2.08
N TRP A 189 -3.18 -4.79 2.55
CA TRP A 189 -2.43 -6.00 2.81
C TRP A 189 -2.97 -7.07 1.88
N VAL A 190 -2.07 -7.77 1.21
CA VAL A 190 -2.36 -8.84 0.26
C VAL A 190 -1.66 -10.10 0.75
N GLN A 191 -2.39 -11.20 0.73
CA GLN A 191 -1.82 -12.52 0.80
C GLN A 191 -2.04 -13.23 -0.53
N ILE A 192 -0.94 -13.61 -1.16
CA ILE A 192 -0.90 -14.53 -2.31
C ILE A 192 -0.78 -15.94 -1.73
N PRO A 193 -1.82 -16.78 -1.83
CA PRO A 193 -1.74 -18.17 -1.40
C PRO A 193 -0.65 -18.92 -2.18
N PRO A 194 0.08 -19.83 -1.54
CA PRO A 194 1.08 -20.61 -2.25
C PRO A 194 0.40 -21.59 -3.23
N PRO A 195 1.06 -21.96 -4.34
CA PRO A 195 0.54 -22.98 -5.25
C PRO A 195 0.51 -24.37 -4.61
N ASP A 196 1.30 -24.60 -3.57
CA ASP A 196 1.38 -25.84 -2.79
C ASP A 196 1.26 -25.53 -1.28
N ALA A 197 0.48 -26.32 -0.55
CA ALA A 197 0.19 -26.08 0.87
C ALA A 197 1.41 -26.22 1.80
N HIS A 198 2.52 -26.80 1.34
CA HIS A 198 3.78 -26.90 2.07
C HIS A 198 4.66 -25.65 1.93
N LEU A 199 4.35 -24.76 0.99
CA LEU A 199 5.05 -23.51 0.80
C LEU A 199 4.43 -22.40 1.65
N SER A 200 5.22 -21.39 1.98
CA SER A 200 4.72 -20.20 2.68
C SER A 200 4.04 -19.25 1.68
N PRO A 201 2.97 -18.56 2.08
CA PRO A 201 2.35 -17.55 1.22
C PRO A 201 3.26 -16.32 1.08
N VAL A 202 3.06 -15.54 0.02
CA VAL A 202 3.74 -14.25 -0.17
C VAL A 202 2.83 -13.13 0.31
N MET A 203 3.32 -12.29 1.21
CA MET A 203 2.61 -11.11 1.71
C MET A 203 3.09 -9.85 0.99
N ILE A 204 2.15 -8.99 0.62
CA ILE A 204 2.45 -7.63 0.17
C ILE A 204 1.72 -6.65 1.07
N GLU A 205 2.41 -5.67 1.62
CA GLU A 205 1.79 -4.54 2.32
C GLU A 205 2.08 -3.26 1.56
N LEU A 206 1.09 -2.38 1.45
CA LEU A 206 1.16 -1.07 0.81
C LEU A 206 0.46 -0.05 1.72
N SER A 207 1.17 0.98 2.14
CA SER A 207 0.64 2.15 2.82
C SER A 207 0.65 3.36 1.89
N LEU A 208 -0.41 4.16 1.95
CA LEU A 208 -0.61 5.36 1.14
C LEU A 208 -0.96 6.55 2.03
N THR A 209 -0.08 7.54 2.07
CA THR A 209 -0.25 8.78 2.82
C THR A 209 -0.14 9.99 1.89
N HIS A 210 -0.48 11.17 2.40
CA HIS A 210 -0.36 12.44 1.64
C HIS A 210 -1.04 12.43 0.25
N GLN A 211 -2.18 11.75 0.11
CA GLN A 211 -2.91 11.70 -1.15
C GLN A 211 -3.41 13.09 -1.60
N GLN A 212 -2.99 13.51 -2.78
CA GLN A 212 -3.35 14.75 -3.45
C GLN A 212 -4.23 14.41 -4.66
N ALA A 213 -5.30 15.18 -4.88
CA ALA A 213 -6.23 15.01 -6.00
C ALA A 213 -6.08 16.16 -7.00
#